data_AF-A0A3P7LDA8-F1
#
_entry.id   AF-A0A3P7LDA8-F1
#
_cell.length_a   1.000
_cell.length_b   1.000
_cell.length_c   1.000
_cell.angle_alpha   90.00
_cell.angle_beta   90.00
_cell.angle_gamma   90.00
#
_symmetry.space_group_name_H-M   'P 1'
#
loop_
_entity.id
_entity.type
_entity.pdbx_description
1 polymer ?
#
loop_
_entity_poly.entity_id
_entity_poly.type
_entity_poly.pdbx_seq_one_letter_code
_entity_poly.pdbx_strand_id
1 'polypeptide(L)'
;MASSFTRAERSGNIFYRVTGLIRSGQLPWSERPLWYDVYVAHPPLEPHDWNVKHAKFDEPVRKIFYNEDLIRAAFYKKYRGGVMNLENARESLSQQFIKEYERIKNEGDQSFIWY
;
A
#
# COMPACT_ATOMS: atom_id res chain seq x y z
N MET A 1 11.79 -32.91 -27.58
CA MET A 1 10.65 -33.37 -26.75
C MET A 1 10.81 -32.81 -25.35
N ALA A 2 10.37 -31.58 -25.12
CA ALA A 2 10.21 -31.02 -23.77
C ALA A 2 8.73 -30.69 -23.57
N SER A 3 7.87 -31.71 -23.59
CA SER A 3 6.42 -31.55 -23.62
C SER A 3 5.76 -31.54 -22.24
N SER A 4 6.48 -31.16 -21.18
CA SER A 4 5.85 -31.04 -19.86
C SER A 4 6.45 -29.87 -19.09
N PHE A 5 5.80 -28.72 -19.18
CA PHE A 5 5.92 -27.71 -18.14
C PHE A 5 5.49 -28.35 -16.82
N THR A 6 6.38 -28.38 -15.84
CA THR A 6 6.08 -28.95 -14.52
C THR A 6 4.94 -28.16 -13.87
N ARG A 7 3.74 -28.74 -13.84
CA ARG A 7 2.58 -28.21 -13.10
C ARG A 7 2.74 -28.56 -11.62
N ALA A 8 3.75 -27.94 -11.01
CA ALA A 8 4.16 -28.16 -9.63
C ALA A 8 4.15 -26.82 -8.89
N GLU A 9 2.98 -26.18 -8.83
CA GLU A 9 2.79 -24.83 -8.28
C GLU A 9 3.30 -24.69 -6.83
N ARG A 10 3.28 -25.79 -6.06
CA ARG A 10 3.77 -25.84 -4.66
C ARG A 10 5.30 -26.00 -4.53
N SER A 11 6.02 -26.26 -5.61
CA SER A 11 7.47 -26.48 -5.61
C SER A 11 8.23 -25.22 -6.01
N GLY A 12 8.06 -24.15 -5.23
CA GLY A 12 8.66 -22.83 -5.47
C GLY A 12 7.91 -21.97 -6.49
N ASN A 13 8.45 -20.80 -6.84
CA ASN A 13 7.87 -19.92 -7.86
C ASN A 13 8.21 -20.34 -9.31
N ILE A 14 7.54 -19.73 -10.28
CA ILE A 14 7.73 -20.01 -11.72
C ILE A 14 9.17 -19.76 -12.20
N PHE A 15 9.84 -18.75 -11.66
CA PHE A 15 11.19 -18.39 -12.05
C PHE A 15 12.19 -19.48 -11.64
N TYR A 16 12.12 -19.97 -10.40
CA TYR A 16 12.97 -21.06 -9.95
C TYR A 16 12.74 -22.36 -10.72
N ARG A 17 11.48 -22.69 -11.03
CA ARG A 17 11.16 -23.89 -11.82
C ARG A 17 11.76 -23.82 -13.23
N VAL A 18 11.57 -22.70 -13.93
CA VAL A 18 12.15 -22.51 -15.28
C VAL A 18 13.67 -22.50 -15.23
N THR A 19 14.26 -21.80 -14.25
CA THR A 19 15.71 -21.78 -14.05
C THR A 19 16.27 -23.18 -13.81
N GLY A 20 15.60 -24.01 -13.01
CA GLY A 20 15.98 -25.40 -12.76
C GLY A 20 15.90 -26.29 -14.00
N LEU A 21 14.86 -26.11 -14.84
CA LEU A 21 14.73 -26.82 -16.12
C LEU A 21 15.85 -26.44 -17.09
N ILE A 22 16.21 -25.15 -17.14
CA ILE A 22 17.33 -24.65 -17.94
C ILE A 22 18.65 -25.27 -17.46
N ARG A 23 18.91 -25.21 -16.14
CA ARG A 23 20.16 -25.71 -15.54
C ARG A 23 20.32 -27.23 -15.65
N SER A 24 19.23 -27.97 -15.62
CA SER A 24 19.23 -29.43 -15.80
C SER A 24 19.28 -29.89 -17.26
N GLY A 25 19.27 -28.94 -18.21
CA GLY A 25 19.29 -29.22 -19.66
C GLY A 25 17.96 -29.72 -20.23
N GLN A 26 16.89 -29.76 -19.42
CA GLN A 26 15.56 -30.17 -19.83
C GLN A 26 14.84 -29.08 -20.65
N LEU A 27 15.21 -27.81 -20.45
CA LEU A 27 14.79 -26.68 -21.28
C LEU A 27 16.02 -26.03 -21.93
N PRO A 28 16.17 -26.04 -23.26
CA PRO A 28 17.29 -25.36 -23.90
C PRO A 28 17.20 -23.84 -23.68
N TRP A 29 18.34 -23.18 -23.50
CA TRP A 29 18.41 -21.73 -23.24
C TRP A 29 17.75 -20.88 -24.33
N SER A 30 17.79 -21.35 -25.59
CA SER A 30 17.16 -20.71 -26.74
C SER A 30 15.64 -20.71 -26.69
N GLU A 31 15.03 -21.65 -25.94
CA GLU A 31 13.58 -21.78 -25.78
C GLU A 31 13.09 -21.23 -24.44
N ARG A 32 13.93 -20.47 -23.72
CA ARG A 32 13.48 -19.84 -22.47
C ARG A 32 12.30 -18.90 -22.73
N PRO A 33 11.35 -18.79 -21.80
CA PRO A 33 10.21 -17.88 -21.96
C PRO A 33 10.66 -16.42 -22.12
N LEU A 34 9.93 -15.65 -22.94
CA LEU A 34 10.24 -14.23 -23.19
C LEU A 34 10.33 -13.40 -21.89
N TRP A 35 9.48 -13.71 -20.91
CA TRP A 35 9.46 -13.00 -19.63
C TRP A 35 10.69 -13.29 -18.75
N TYR A 36 11.45 -14.36 -19.02
CA TYR A 36 12.56 -14.78 -18.18
C TYR A 36 13.63 -13.70 -18.08
N ASP A 37 14.01 -13.10 -19.21
CA ASP A 37 15.04 -12.05 -19.24
C ASP A 37 14.58 -10.78 -18.53
N VAL A 38 13.30 -10.44 -18.63
CA VAL A 38 12.68 -9.33 -17.90
C VAL A 38 12.76 -9.58 -16.39
N TYR A 39 12.45 -10.80 -15.95
CA TYR A 39 12.53 -11.18 -14.54
C TYR A 39 13.97 -11.14 -14.02
N VAL A 40 14.95 -11.58 -14.82
CA VAL A 40 16.37 -11.52 -14.44
C VAL A 40 16.87 -10.08 -14.33
N ALA A 41 16.46 -9.20 -15.26
CA ALA A 41 16.85 -7.79 -15.25
C ALA A 41 16.18 -6.99 -14.14
N HIS A 42 14.90 -7.28 -13.86
CA HIS A 42 14.07 -6.56 -12.91
C HIS A 42 13.31 -7.54 -12.00
N PRO A 43 13.99 -8.21 -11.07
CA PRO A 43 13.32 -9.15 -10.17
C PRO A 43 12.38 -8.39 -9.21
N PRO A 44 11.25 -9.02 -8.81
CA PRO A 44 10.39 -8.46 -7.78
C PRO A 44 11.10 -8.43 -6.42
N LEU A 45 10.66 -7.52 -5.53
CA LEU A 45 11.22 -7.41 -4.17
C LEU A 45 11.03 -8.69 -3.35
N GLU A 46 9.88 -9.34 -3.50
CA GLU A 46 9.58 -10.63 -2.87
C GLU A 46 9.18 -11.67 -3.92
N PRO A 47 9.65 -12.92 -3.80
CA PRO A 47 9.27 -13.99 -4.72
C PRO A 47 7.80 -14.39 -4.52
N HIS A 48 7.11 -14.67 -5.63
CA HIS A 48 5.74 -15.19 -5.62
C HIS A 48 5.74 -16.70 -5.37
N ASP A 49 5.97 -17.10 -4.13
CA ASP A 49 5.88 -18.50 -3.70
C ASP A 49 4.44 -18.90 -3.36
N TRP A 50 4.16 -20.21 -3.40
CA TRP A 50 2.81 -20.72 -3.14
C TRP A 50 2.35 -20.53 -1.69
N ASN A 51 3.31 -20.41 -0.76
CA ASN A 51 3.10 -20.31 0.68
C ASN A 51 3.38 -18.90 1.22
N VAL A 52 3.27 -17.87 0.37
CA VAL A 52 3.37 -16.48 0.80
C VAL A 52 2.35 -16.24 1.91
N LYS A 53 2.85 -15.78 3.07
CA LYS A 53 2.00 -15.46 4.21
C LYS A 53 1.29 -14.14 3.90
N HIS A 54 0.05 -14.21 3.46
CA HIS A 54 -0.80 -13.05 3.42
C HIS A 54 -1.18 -12.61 4.84
N ALA A 55 -1.55 -11.34 5.00
CA ALA A 55 -2.17 -10.85 6.23
C ALA A 55 -3.30 -11.82 6.61
N LYS A 56 -3.31 -12.25 7.87
CA LYS A 56 -4.26 -13.27 8.31
C LYS A 56 -5.68 -12.71 8.16
N PHE A 57 -6.62 -13.57 7.76
CA PHE A 57 -8.03 -13.26 7.92
C PHE A 57 -8.26 -12.90 9.40
N ASP A 58 -8.81 -11.72 9.65
CA ASP A 58 -9.02 -11.13 10.99
C ASP A 58 -7.80 -10.44 11.66
N GLU A 59 -6.71 -10.20 10.93
CA GLU A 59 -5.68 -9.26 11.42
C GLU A 59 -6.27 -7.83 11.42
N PRO A 60 -6.39 -7.16 12.59
CA PRO A 60 -7.05 -5.87 12.65
C PRO A 60 -6.21 -4.84 11.91
N VAL A 61 -6.72 -4.37 10.77
CA VAL A 61 -6.15 -3.22 10.07
C VAL A 61 -6.11 -2.06 11.06
N ARG A 62 -4.91 -1.53 11.33
CA ARG A 62 -4.75 -0.40 12.25
C ARG A 62 -5.52 0.79 11.69
N LYS A 63 -6.42 1.35 12.52
CA LYS A 63 -7.12 2.59 12.18
C LYS A 63 -6.09 3.71 12.09
N ILE A 64 -6.16 4.48 11.00
CA ILE A 64 -5.29 5.63 10.76
C ILE A 64 -6.02 6.84 11.33
N PHE A 65 -5.53 7.36 12.45
CA PHE A 65 -6.03 8.57 13.09
C PHE A 65 -4.89 9.56 13.29
N TYR A 66 -5.19 10.83 13.08
CA TYR A 66 -4.27 11.93 13.30
C TYR A 66 -4.74 12.83 14.45
N ASN A 67 -3.84 13.65 15.00
CA ASN A 67 -4.16 14.52 16.12
C ASN A 67 -5.21 15.58 15.74
N GLU A 68 -5.18 16.04 14.49
CA GLU A 68 -6.16 16.98 13.95
C GLU A 68 -7.57 16.39 13.82
N ASP A 69 -7.73 15.07 13.83
CA ASP A 69 -9.06 14.44 13.74
C ASP A 69 -9.92 14.71 14.96
N LEU A 70 -9.31 14.94 16.14
CA LEU A 70 -10.02 15.37 17.34
C LEU A 70 -10.66 16.75 17.15
N ILE A 71 -9.90 17.68 16.57
CA ILE A 71 -10.34 19.05 16.29
C ILE A 71 -11.39 19.04 15.18
N ARG A 72 -11.16 18.24 14.13
CA ARG A 72 -12.09 18.05 13.01
C ARG A 72 -13.42 17.46 13.48
N ALA A 73 -13.40 16.49 14.40
CA ALA A 73 -14.61 15.93 15.00
C ALA A 73 -15.37 16.96 15.83
N ALA A 74 -14.67 17.78 16.62
CA ALA A 74 -15.28 18.87 17.38
C ALA A 74 -15.91 19.92 16.45
N PHE A 75 -15.24 20.28 15.35
CA PHE A 75 -15.75 21.19 14.32
C PHE A 75 -17.06 20.67 13.72
N TYR A 76 -17.10 19.42 13.24
CA TYR A 76 -18.31 18.86 12.62
C TYR A 76 -19.44 18.54 13.62
N LYS A 77 -19.12 18.40 14.91
CA LYS A 77 -20.14 18.29 15.96
C LYS A 77 -20.86 19.63 16.19
N LYS A 78 -20.15 20.76 16.06
CA LYS A 78 -20.67 22.10 16.34
C LYS A 78 -21.20 22.81 15.09
N TYR A 79 -20.57 22.59 13.95
CA TYR A 79 -20.83 23.26 12.68
C TYR A 79 -21.12 22.26 11.57
N ARG A 80 -21.87 22.68 10.55
CA ARG A 80 -22.04 21.88 9.32
C ARG A 80 -20.86 22.08 8.39
N GLY A 81 -20.55 21.05 7.59
CA GLY A 81 -19.55 21.15 6.53
C GLY A 81 -19.98 22.09 5.41
N GLY A 82 -18.99 22.68 4.72
CA GLY A 82 -19.19 23.42 3.48
C GLY A 82 -19.09 22.54 2.23
N VAL A 83 -19.24 23.16 1.06
CA VAL A 83 -19.02 22.49 -0.23
C VAL A 83 -17.53 22.12 -0.35
N MET A 84 -17.25 20.85 -0.58
CA MET A 84 -15.90 20.35 -0.84
C MET A 84 -15.78 19.95 -2.31
N ASN A 85 -14.71 20.41 -2.95
CA ASN A 85 -14.33 19.96 -4.29
C ASN A 85 -13.11 19.04 -4.16
N LEU A 86 -13.25 17.78 -4.55
CA LEU A 86 -12.17 16.78 -4.48
C LEU A 86 -11.20 16.85 -5.67
N GLU A 87 -11.56 17.54 -6.75
CA GLU A 87 -10.73 17.71 -7.95
C GLU A 87 -9.70 18.83 -7.78
N ASN A 88 -9.98 19.80 -6.92
CA ASN A 88 -9.10 20.94 -6.69
C ASN A 88 -8.47 20.84 -5.30
N ALA A 89 -7.18 21.15 -5.20
CA ALA A 89 -6.42 21.20 -3.94
C ALA A 89 -6.80 22.39 -3.04
N ARG A 90 -8.04 22.90 -3.14
CA ARG A 90 -8.53 23.96 -2.26
C ARG A 90 -8.79 23.41 -0.88
N GLU A 91 -8.37 24.18 0.12
CA GLU A 91 -8.56 23.81 1.52
C GLU A 91 -10.04 23.84 1.89
N SER A 92 -10.49 22.80 2.58
CA SER A 92 -11.83 22.77 3.16
C SER A 92 -11.93 23.75 4.32
N LEU A 93 -13.16 24.17 4.65
CA LEU A 93 -13.40 25.03 5.82
C LEU A 93 -12.89 24.41 7.12
N SER A 94 -13.03 23.09 7.28
CA SER A 94 -12.49 22.38 8.44
C SER A 94 -10.97 22.40 8.47
N GLN A 95 -10.30 22.35 7.31
CA GLN A 95 -8.85 22.45 7.22
C GLN A 95 -8.34 23.86 7.56
N GLN A 96 -9.02 24.90 7.05
CA GLN A 96 -8.72 26.29 7.40
C GLN A 96 -8.91 26.54 8.91
N PHE A 97 -9.97 25.99 9.50
CA PHE A 97 -10.22 26.07 10.93
C PHE A 97 -9.10 25.41 11.75
N ILE A 98 -8.65 24.22 11.35
CA ILE A 98 -7.55 23.52 12.03
C ILE A 98 -6.27 24.35 12.00
N LYS A 99 -5.92 24.96 10.86
CA LYS A 99 -4.74 25.82 10.75
C LYS A 99 -4.79 27.01 11.71
N GLU A 100 -5.94 27.68 11.79
CA GLU A 100 -6.08 28.83 12.69
C GLU A 100 -6.06 28.40 14.16
N TYR A 101 -6.67 27.26 14.48
CA TYR A 101 -6.59 26.66 15.81
C TYR A 101 -5.15 26.34 16.21
N GLU A 102 -4.36 25.73 15.32
CA GLU A 102 -2.95 25.43 15.55
C GLU A 102 -2.11 26.70 15.72
N ARG A 103 -2.39 27.74 14.93
CA ARG A 103 -1.74 29.04 15.07
C ARG A 103 -1.96 29.65 16.46
N ILE A 104 -3.22 29.74 16.90
CA ILE A 104 -3.56 30.30 18.22
C ILE A 104 -2.96 29.46 19.36
N LYS A 105 -3.00 28.14 19.22
CA LYS A 105 -2.39 27.22 20.19
C LYS A 105 -0.89 27.45 20.34
N ASN A 106 -0.19 27.73 19.25
CA ASN A 106 1.25 28.00 19.25
C ASN A 106 1.58 29.39 19.80
N GLU A 107 0.69 30.37 19.64
CA GLU A 107 0.82 31.73 20.18
C GLU A 107 0.63 31.80 21.71
N GLY A 108 0.24 30.69 22.36
CA GLY A 108 0.30 30.53 23.82
C GLY A 108 -0.96 30.98 24.57
N ASP A 109 -2.05 31.30 23.87
CA ASP A 109 -3.29 31.74 24.48
C ASP A 109 -4.10 30.53 25.00
N GLN A 110 -3.73 30.04 26.19
CA GLN A 110 -4.43 28.95 26.90
C GLN A 110 -5.82 29.33 27.43
N SER A 111 -6.31 30.54 27.12
CA SER A 111 -7.57 31.09 27.60
C SER A 111 -8.83 30.47 26.96
N PHE A 112 -8.69 29.67 25.89
CA PHE A 112 -9.81 29.08 25.14
C PHE A 112 -10.09 27.59 25.44
N ILE A 113 -9.42 27.02 26.44
CA ILE A 113 -9.77 25.68 26.93
C ILE A 113 -10.84 25.89 28.00
N TRP A 114 -12.06 25.42 27.71
CA TRP A 114 -13.30 25.44 28.53
C TRP A 114 -14.29 26.57 28.26
N TYR A 115 -15.13 26.37 27.22
CA TYR A 115 -16.57 26.63 27.26
C TYR A 115 -17.32 25.64 26.36
#